data_AF-A0A374AAC3-F1
#
_entry.id   AF-A0A374AAC3-F1
#
_cell.length_a   1.000
_cell.length_b   1.000
_cell.length_c   1.000
_cell.angle_alpha   90.00
_cell.angle_beta   90.00
_cell.angle_gamma   90.00
#
_symmetry.space_group_name_H-M   'P 1'
#
loop_
_entity.id
_entity.type
_entity.pdbx_description
1 polymer ?
#
loop_
_entity_poly.entity_id
_entity_poly.type
_entity_poly.pdbx_seq_one_letter_code
_entity_poly.pdbx_strand_id
1 'polypeptide(L)'
;MYTRKEKEIAIELYLKNNKNATKTVWELGYPSVPTLIEWYRKQTKKNYPKKKKEKRIRRVYSEEEIQKAVDYYLENGCNVRRTVRKLGYGSHTGLLRWLRERVPEKVSKYGDCPTKRRFLNEIREKAVLDLISGEYSIQEICAKYDIGDQLLYHWKIKYIGRGDIQLPPKKNGHKIEDYKAEIADLKAQKEQLFNELQKAKQELHQAQLKKDVYETAAEVLKKDWDIDLIKTLKNREKAIVVNVLRTRYQLKELLEILNMAKSSYAYQNTVKVP
;
A
#
# COMPACT_ATOMS: atom_id res chain seq x y z
N MET A 1 -33.82 -25.62 -20.05
CA MET A 1 -32.87 -26.61 -20.63
C MET A 1 -33.05 -26.62 -22.14
N TYR A 2 -31.97 -26.60 -22.92
CA TYR A 2 -32.05 -26.64 -24.39
C TYR A 2 -32.14 -28.07 -24.92
N THR A 3 -33.03 -28.30 -25.88
CA THR A 3 -33.24 -29.61 -26.49
C THR A 3 -32.04 -30.01 -27.37
N ARG A 4 -31.92 -31.31 -27.69
CA ARG A 4 -30.81 -31.80 -28.53
C ARG A 4 -30.85 -31.19 -29.93
N LYS A 5 -32.05 -31.03 -30.49
CA LYS A 5 -32.28 -30.42 -31.81
C LYS A 5 -31.86 -28.95 -31.83
N GLU A 6 -32.22 -28.18 -30.81
CA GLU A 6 -31.78 -26.78 -30.64
C GLU A 6 -30.25 -26.66 -30.59
N LYS A 7 -29.56 -27.60 -29.93
CA LYS A 7 -28.09 -27.62 -29.87
C LYS A 7 -27.46 -27.91 -31.23
N GLU A 8 -28.02 -28.84 -31.99
CA GLU A 8 -27.53 -29.22 -33.32
C GLU A 8 -27.72 -28.05 -34.31
N ILE A 9 -28.90 -27.41 -34.33
CA ILE A 9 -29.19 -26.21 -35.15
C ILE A 9 -28.24 -25.06 -34.81
N ALA A 10 -28.00 -24.80 -33.51
CA ALA A 10 -27.11 -23.74 -33.09
C ALA A 10 -25.65 -23.97 -33.53
N ILE A 11 -25.18 -25.22 -33.50
CA ILE A 11 -23.82 -25.56 -33.94
C ILE A 11 -23.69 -25.52 -35.47
N GLU A 12 -24.72 -25.93 -36.21
CA GLU A 12 -24.73 -25.82 -37.67
C GLU A 12 -24.67 -24.36 -38.13
N LEU A 13 -25.48 -23.50 -37.51
CA LEU A 13 -25.48 -22.07 -37.78
C LEU A 13 -24.16 -21.40 -37.33
N TYR A 14 -23.53 -21.91 -36.26
CA TYR A 14 -22.17 -21.51 -35.86
C TYR A 14 -21.11 -21.83 -36.91
N LEU A 15 -21.19 -23.01 -37.55
CA LEU A 15 -20.29 -23.38 -38.63
C LEU A 15 -20.55 -22.57 -39.89
N LYS A 16 -21.82 -22.32 -40.23
CA LYS A 16 -22.24 -21.48 -41.36
C LYS A 16 -21.76 -20.03 -41.22
N ASN A 17 -21.73 -19.50 -40.00
CA ASN A 17 -21.23 -18.16 -39.68
C ASN A 17 -19.70 -18.10 -39.46
N ASN A 18 -18.92 -19.00 -40.07
CA ASN A 18 -17.46 -19.03 -39.96
C ASN A 18 -16.94 -19.07 -38.52
N LYS A 19 -17.63 -19.78 -37.61
CA LYS A 19 -17.29 -19.88 -36.17
C LYS A 19 -17.39 -18.56 -35.40
N ASN A 20 -18.19 -17.61 -35.89
CA ASN A 20 -18.53 -16.39 -35.15
C ASN A 20 -19.70 -16.63 -34.19
N ALA A 21 -19.37 -16.90 -32.92
CA ALA A 21 -20.36 -17.27 -31.91
C ALA A 21 -21.32 -16.13 -31.57
N THR A 22 -20.83 -14.89 -31.58
CA THR A 22 -21.63 -13.70 -31.26
C THR A 22 -22.71 -13.48 -32.30
N LYS A 23 -22.37 -13.62 -33.57
CA LYS A 23 -23.32 -13.51 -34.69
C LYS A 23 -24.38 -14.61 -34.65
N THR A 24 -23.96 -15.86 -34.44
CA THR A 24 -24.88 -17.01 -34.32
C THR A 24 -25.88 -16.87 -33.18
N VAL A 25 -25.44 -16.35 -32.03
CA VAL A 25 -26.31 -16.11 -30.87
C VAL A 25 -27.27 -14.95 -31.12
N TRP A 26 -26.83 -13.91 -31.82
CA TRP A 26 -27.69 -12.78 -32.19
C TRP A 26 -28.78 -13.19 -33.18
N GLU A 27 -28.47 -14.06 -34.14
CA GLU A 27 -29.42 -14.58 -35.13
C GLU A 27 -30.43 -15.59 -34.56
N LEU A 28 -30.03 -16.40 -33.57
CA LEU A 28 -30.90 -17.41 -32.96
C LEU A 28 -31.64 -16.93 -31.69
N GLY A 29 -31.13 -15.90 -31.01
CA GLY A 29 -31.65 -15.43 -29.71
C GLY A 29 -31.31 -16.34 -28.52
N TYR A 30 -30.64 -17.47 -28.77
CA TYR A 30 -30.14 -18.43 -27.79
C TYR A 30 -29.00 -19.25 -28.43
N PRO A 31 -28.18 -20.00 -27.68
CA PRO A 31 -27.85 -19.90 -26.25
C PRO A 31 -26.85 -18.75 -25.98
N SER A 32 -26.25 -18.67 -24.79
CA SER A 32 -25.13 -17.73 -24.57
C SER A 32 -23.88 -18.10 -25.39
N VAL A 33 -23.05 -17.11 -25.76
CA VAL A 33 -21.80 -17.31 -26.53
C VAL A 33 -20.88 -18.38 -25.92
N PRO A 34 -20.59 -18.38 -24.60
CA PRO A 34 -19.78 -19.43 -23.97
C PRO A 34 -20.41 -20.82 -24.09
N THR A 35 -21.73 -20.90 -23.96
CA THR A 35 -22.48 -22.16 -24.03
C THR A 35 -22.42 -22.77 -25.42
N LEU A 36 -22.56 -21.96 -26.47
CA LEU A 36 -22.43 -22.40 -27.87
C LEU A 36 -21.02 -22.96 -28.16
N ILE A 37 -19.99 -22.25 -27.69
CA ILE A 37 -18.59 -22.68 -27.84
C ILE A 37 -18.36 -24.01 -27.10
N GLU A 38 -18.94 -24.18 -25.92
CA GLU A 38 -18.82 -25.41 -25.14
C GLU A 38 -19.49 -26.59 -25.84
N TRP A 39 -20.67 -26.40 -26.42
CA TRP A 39 -21.37 -27.44 -27.20
C TRP A 39 -20.54 -27.87 -28.42
N TYR A 40 -20.02 -26.90 -29.18
CA TYR A 40 -19.13 -27.17 -30.31
C TYR A 40 -17.85 -27.91 -29.87
N ARG A 41 -17.23 -27.51 -28.76
CA ARG A 41 -16.06 -28.20 -28.18
C ARG A 41 -16.37 -29.63 -27.73
N LYS A 42 -17.56 -29.89 -27.19
CA LYS A 42 -18.00 -31.24 -26.80
C LYS A 42 -18.24 -32.12 -28.02
N GLN A 43 -18.85 -31.59 -29.08
CA GLN A 43 -19.06 -32.32 -30.34
C GLN A 43 -17.73 -32.62 -31.06
N THR A 44 -16.83 -31.63 -31.16
CA THR A 44 -15.51 -31.83 -31.77
C THR A 44 -14.63 -32.80 -30.99
N LYS A 45 -14.67 -32.80 -29.64
CA LYS A 45 -13.97 -33.80 -28.82
C LYS A 45 -14.51 -35.22 -29.00
N LYS A 46 -15.81 -35.38 -29.26
CA LYS A 46 -16.41 -36.69 -29.60
C LYS A 46 -15.97 -37.16 -31.00
N ASN A 47 -15.92 -36.24 -31.97
CA ASN A 47 -15.55 -36.56 -33.35
C ASN A 47 -14.03 -36.73 -33.54
N TYR A 48 -13.21 -36.08 -32.70
CA TYR A 48 -11.74 -36.16 -32.71
C TYR A 48 -11.21 -36.37 -31.28
N PRO A 49 -11.24 -37.61 -30.76
CA PRO A 49 -10.63 -37.91 -29.47
C PRO A 49 -9.14 -37.54 -29.51
N LYS A 50 -8.67 -36.81 -28.49
CA LYS A 50 -7.24 -36.44 -28.38
C LYS A 50 -6.40 -37.73 -28.43
N LYS A 51 -5.54 -37.87 -29.45
CA LYS A 51 -4.51 -38.92 -29.48
C LYS A 51 -3.71 -38.84 -28.17
N LYS A 52 -3.77 -39.89 -27.34
CA LYS A 52 -2.92 -39.99 -26.15
C LYS A 52 -1.49 -39.97 -26.65
N LYS A 53 -0.72 -38.92 -26.32
CA LYS A 53 0.70 -38.88 -26.65
C LYS A 53 1.35 -40.07 -25.95
N GLU A 54 2.05 -40.92 -26.70
CA GLU A 54 2.82 -42.01 -26.11
C GLU A 54 3.76 -41.47 -25.04
N LYS A 55 3.80 -42.16 -23.89
CA LYS A 55 4.72 -41.80 -22.81
C LYS A 55 6.13 -42.03 -23.35
N ARG A 56 6.90 -40.96 -23.55
CA ARG A 56 8.32 -41.07 -23.91
C ARG A 56 9.02 -41.91 -22.85
N ILE A 57 9.59 -43.06 -23.26
CA ILE A 57 10.43 -43.89 -22.40
C ILE A 57 11.63 -43.02 -21.98
N ARG A 58 11.80 -42.82 -20.68
CA ARG A 58 12.96 -42.08 -20.15
C ARG A 58 14.16 -43.01 -20.25
N ARG A 59 15.20 -42.60 -20.99
CA ARG A 59 16.47 -43.31 -21.02
C ARG A 59 17.03 -43.38 -19.60
N VAL A 60 17.33 -44.59 -19.14
CA VAL A 60 18.09 -44.84 -17.90
C VAL A 60 19.56 -44.73 -18.27
N TYR A 61 20.33 -43.99 -17.47
CA TYR A 61 21.74 -43.77 -17.69
C TYR A 61 22.54 -44.75 -16.83
N SER A 62 23.63 -45.28 -17.37
CA SER A 62 24.53 -46.16 -16.63
C SER A 62 25.29 -45.38 -15.54
N GLU A 63 25.72 -46.05 -14.47
CA GLU A 63 26.57 -45.48 -13.42
C GLU A 63 27.85 -44.83 -14.00
N GLU A 64 28.44 -45.46 -15.03
CA GLU A 64 29.64 -44.99 -15.72
C GLU A 64 29.40 -43.70 -16.51
N GLU A 65 28.24 -43.59 -17.17
CA GLU A 65 27.84 -42.39 -17.90
C GLU A 65 27.61 -41.22 -16.92
N ILE A 66 27.06 -41.51 -15.75
CA ILE A 66 26.85 -40.52 -14.69
C ILE A 66 28.20 -40.04 -14.14
N GLN A 67 29.12 -40.95 -13.84
CA GLN A 67 30.42 -40.61 -13.29
C GLN A 67 31.24 -39.77 -14.28
N LYS A 68 31.31 -40.20 -15.55
CA LYS A 68 31.98 -39.44 -16.61
C LYS A 68 31.43 -38.02 -16.77
N ALA A 69 30.12 -37.83 -16.56
CA ALA A 69 29.51 -36.51 -16.62
C ALA A 69 29.86 -35.63 -15.41
N VAL A 70 30.01 -36.22 -14.23
CA VAL A 70 30.46 -35.53 -13.01
C VAL A 70 31.94 -35.15 -13.11
N ASP A 71 32.81 -36.06 -13.56
CA ASP A 71 34.25 -35.81 -13.68
C ASP A 71 34.52 -34.67 -14.68
N TYR A 72 33.90 -34.74 -15.86
CA TYR A 72 34.01 -33.69 -16.87
C TYR A 72 33.51 -32.33 -16.34
N TYR A 73 32.45 -32.31 -15.52
CA TYR A 73 31.95 -31.08 -14.91
C TYR A 73 32.96 -30.45 -13.95
N LEU A 74 33.67 -31.26 -13.16
CA LEU A 74 34.70 -30.81 -12.23
C LEU A 74 35.94 -30.29 -12.97
N GLU A 75 36.36 -30.95 -14.04
CA GLU A 75 37.52 -30.54 -14.85
C GLU A 75 37.28 -29.25 -15.65
N ASN A 76 36.05 -29.02 -16.13
CA ASN A 76 35.74 -27.92 -17.07
C ASN A 76 35.12 -26.69 -16.41
N GLY A 77 35.44 -26.44 -15.14
CA GLY A 77 35.06 -25.20 -14.44
C GLY A 77 33.57 -25.12 -14.07
N CYS A 78 32.95 -26.25 -13.73
CA CYS A 78 31.62 -26.30 -13.12
C CYS A 78 30.46 -25.73 -13.99
N ASN A 79 30.55 -25.86 -15.32
CA ASN A 79 29.50 -25.40 -16.23
C ASN A 79 28.62 -26.55 -16.79
N VAL A 80 27.43 -26.72 -16.21
CA VAL A 80 26.48 -27.79 -16.54
C VAL A 80 26.07 -27.79 -18.02
N ARG A 81 25.83 -26.61 -18.61
CA ARG A 81 25.40 -26.51 -20.02
C ARG A 81 26.51 -26.93 -20.98
N ARG A 82 27.75 -26.57 -20.66
CA ARG A 82 28.92 -26.95 -21.46
C ARG A 82 29.16 -28.46 -21.39
N THR A 83 29.06 -29.05 -20.20
CA THR A 83 29.20 -30.49 -19.99
C THR A 83 28.17 -31.29 -20.78
N VAL A 84 26.89 -30.92 -20.68
CA VAL A 84 25.82 -31.61 -21.43
C VAL A 84 26.01 -31.49 -22.95
N ARG A 85 26.40 -30.31 -23.45
CA ARG A 85 26.65 -30.10 -24.88
C ARG A 85 27.83 -30.93 -25.39
N LYS A 86 28.89 -31.09 -24.58
CA LYS A 86 30.08 -31.87 -24.97
C LYS A 86 29.83 -33.38 -24.95
N LEU A 87 29.13 -33.88 -23.93
CA LEU A 87 28.86 -35.31 -23.78
C LEU A 87 27.73 -35.80 -24.70
N GLY A 88 26.82 -34.92 -25.12
CA GLY A 88 25.74 -35.25 -26.06
C GLY A 88 24.61 -36.07 -25.44
N TYR A 89 24.66 -36.32 -24.14
CA TYR A 89 23.65 -37.03 -23.37
C TYR A 89 23.45 -36.40 -21.98
N GLY A 90 22.36 -36.74 -21.32
CA GLY A 90 21.93 -36.07 -20.09
C GLY A 90 21.21 -34.75 -20.39
N SER A 91 20.23 -34.39 -19.56
CA SER A 91 19.67 -33.04 -19.58
C SER A 91 20.41 -32.17 -18.57
N HIS A 92 20.41 -30.85 -18.74
CA HIS A 92 20.93 -29.92 -17.73
C HIS A 92 20.34 -30.19 -16.34
N THR A 93 19.04 -30.53 -16.27
CA THR A 93 18.36 -30.92 -15.04
C THR A 93 18.79 -32.29 -14.52
N GLY A 94 19.08 -33.24 -15.40
CA GLY A 94 19.56 -34.58 -15.05
C GLY A 94 20.98 -34.53 -14.48
N LEU A 95 21.88 -33.78 -15.11
CA LEU A 95 23.25 -33.58 -14.63
C LEU A 95 23.26 -32.86 -13.28
N LEU A 96 22.43 -31.81 -13.10
CA LEU A 96 22.29 -31.16 -11.79
C LEU A 96 21.82 -32.12 -10.70
N ARG A 97 20.94 -33.07 -11.02
CA ARG A 97 20.49 -34.09 -10.06
C ARG A 97 21.64 -35.03 -9.69
N TRP A 98 22.38 -35.54 -10.68
CA TRP A 98 23.55 -36.39 -10.42
C TRP A 98 24.61 -35.70 -9.58
N LEU A 99 24.89 -34.42 -9.88
CA LEU A 99 25.85 -33.64 -9.13
C LEU A 99 25.38 -33.39 -7.68
N ARG A 100 24.08 -33.25 -7.41
CA ARG A 100 23.55 -33.16 -6.04
C ARG A 100 23.69 -34.47 -5.26
N GLU A 101 23.52 -35.60 -5.95
CA GLU A 101 23.64 -36.93 -5.35
C GLU A 101 25.10 -37.28 -5.05
N ARG A 102 26.03 -36.89 -5.92
CA ARG A 102 27.45 -37.28 -5.84
C ARG A 102 28.37 -36.23 -5.20
N VAL A 103 28.11 -34.95 -5.45
CA VAL A 103 28.97 -33.83 -5.02
C VAL A 103 28.12 -32.64 -4.52
N PRO A 104 27.36 -32.81 -3.43
CA PRO A 104 26.45 -31.78 -2.92
C PRO A 104 27.16 -30.48 -2.51
N GLU A 105 28.44 -30.54 -2.15
CA GLU A 105 29.23 -29.37 -1.74
C GLU A 105 29.53 -28.39 -2.87
N LYS A 106 29.68 -28.90 -4.11
CA LYS A 106 30.02 -28.07 -5.28
C LYS A 106 28.81 -27.61 -6.07
N VAL A 107 27.63 -28.13 -5.77
CA VAL A 107 26.37 -27.70 -6.40
C VAL A 107 25.67 -26.72 -5.47
N SER A 108 25.60 -25.45 -5.90
CA SER A 108 24.73 -24.48 -5.25
C SER A 108 23.32 -25.06 -5.11
N LYS A 109 22.84 -25.22 -3.88
CA LYS A 109 21.45 -25.57 -3.62
C LYS A 109 20.57 -24.53 -4.33
N TYR A 110 19.50 -24.99 -4.95
CA TYR A 110 18.61 -24.11 -5.71
C TYR A 110 18.03 -23.06 -4.75
N GLY A 111 18.52 -21.82 -4.85
CA GLY A 111 18.16 -20.70 -3.98
C GLY A 111 19.29 -20.16 -3.11
N ASP A 112 20.33 -20.92 -2.78
CA ASP A 112 21.37 -20.53 -1.81
C ASP A 112 22.47 -19.66 -2.42
N CYS A 113 22.17 -18.38 -2.62
CA CYS A 113 23.17 -17.32 -2.46
C CYS A 113 22.90 -16.61 -1.12
N PRO A 114 23.51 -17.05 0.01
CA PRO A 114 23.23 -16.48 1.32
C PRO A 114 23.63 -15.00 1.41
N THR A 115 24.77 -14.63 0.83
CA THR A 115 25.29 -13.27 0.78
C THR A 115 24.41 -12.34 -0.03
N LYS A 116 24.00 -12.77 -1.23
CA LYS A 116 23.08 -12.00 -2.09
C LYS A 116 21.69 -11.86 -1.48
N ARG A 117 21.20 -12.84 -0.71
CA ARG A 117 19.91 -12.75 0.00
C ARG A 117 19.98 -11.93 1.29
N ARG A 118 21.06 -11.99 2.07
CA ARG A 118 21.23 -11.17 3.28
C ARG A 118 21.39 -9.70 2.94
N PHE A 119 22.27 -9.38 1.99
CA PHE A 119 22.46 -8.01 1.49
C PHE A 119 21.15 -7.44 0.92
N LEU A 120 20.39 -8.26 0.17
CA LEU A 120 19.09 -7.87 -0.37
C LEU A 120 18.00 -7.72 0.72
N ASN A 121 18.07 -8.45 1.82
CA ASN A 121 17.08 -8.36 2.91
C ASN A 121 17.27 -7.09 3.74
N GLU A 122 18.51 -6.75 4.11
CA GLU A 122 18.80 -5.53 4.87
C GLU A 122 18.48 -4.28 4.05
N ILE A 123 18.86 -4.29 2.77
CA ILE A 123 18.50 -3.22 1.82
C ILE A 123 16.98 -3.15 1.63
N ARG A 124 16.30 -4.29 1.55
CA ARG A 124 14.84 -4.33 1.45
C ARG A 124 14.16 -3.72 2.67
N GLU A 125 14.63 -4.06 3.88
CA GLU A 125 14.03 -3.53 5.11
C GLU A 125 14.21 -2.02 5.19
N LYS A 126 15.40 -1.50 4.92
CA LYS A 126 15.66 -0.05 4.86
C LYS A 126 14.84 0.65 3.77
N ALA A 127 14.78 0.08 2.57
CA ALA A 127 14.01 0.65 1.46
C ALA A 127 12.50 0.67 1.75
N VAL A 128 11.96 -0.34 2.45
CA VAL A 128 10.55 -0.39 2.85
C VAL A 128 10.26 0.59 3.99
N LEU A 129 11.17 0.75 4.96
CA LEU A 129 11.03 1.75 6.03
C LEU A 129 11.03 3.17 5.47
N ASP A 130 11.96 3.49 4.56
CA ASP A 130 11.98 4.78 3.86
C ASP A 130 10.69 5.00 3.06
N LEU A 131 10.13 3.94 2.46
CA LEU A 131 8.87 4.02 1.71
C LEU A 131 7.65 4.23 2.62
N ILE A 132 7.65 3.69 3.84
CA ILE A 132 6.59 3.91 4.85
C ILE A 132 6.70 5.32 5.45
N SER A 133 7.91 5.84 5.63
CA SER A 133 8.14 7.20 6.15
C SER A 133 7.56 8.29 5.24
N GLY A 134 7.48 8.04 3.93
CA GLY A 134 6.96 8.98 2.95
C GLY A 134 7.87 10.19 2.68
N GLU A 135 9.09 10.20 3.23
CA GLU A 135 10.05 11.30 3.10
C GLU A 135 10.75 11.34 1.74
N TYR A 136 10.87 10.18 1.07
CA TYR A 136 11.59 10.03 -0.20
C TYR A 136 10.66 9.53 -1.29
N SER A 137 10.84 10.05 -2.51
CA SER A 137 10.16 9.54 -3.69
C SER A 137 10.68 8.15 -4.07
N ILE A 138 9.87 7.38 -4.80
CA ILE A 138 10.25 6.03 -5.29
C ILE A 138 11.56 6.08 -6.08
N GLN A 139 11.81 7.15 -6.85
CA GLN A 139 13.02 7.33 -7.64
C GLN A 139 14.26 7.60 -6.77
N GLU A 140 14.12 8.42 -5.73
CA GLU A 140 15.20 8.72 -4.78
C GLU A 140 15.59 7.48 -3.97
N ILE A 141 14.61 6.65 -3.57
CA ILE A 141 14.88 5.37 -2.89
C ILE A 141 15.61 4.40 -3.83
N CYS A 142 15.20 4.32 -5.10
CA CYS A 142 15.88 3.50 -6.09
C CYS A 142 17.34 3.94 -6.31
N ALA A 143 17.59 5.25 -6.36
CA ALA A 143 18.94 5.80 -6.49
C ALA A 143 19.79 5.59 -5.22
N LYS A 144 19.20 5.76 -4.03
CA LYS A 144 19.88 5.62 -2.74
C LYS A 144 20.38 4.19 -2.47
N TYR A 145 19.65 3.18 -2.94
CA TYR A 145 19.96 1.77 -2.68
C TYR A 145 20.37 0.98 -3.93
N ASP A 146 20.53 1.64 -5.09
CA ASP A 146 20.82 1.03 -6.40
C ASP A 146 19.87 -0.14 -6.74
N ILE A 147 18.56 0.13 -6.59
CA ILE A 147 17.51 -0.87 -6.77
C ILE A 147 16.67 -0.50 -8.00
N GLY A 148 16.31 -1.51 -8.78
CA GLY A 148 15.30 -1.35 -9.83
C GLY A 148 13.93 -1.01 -9.23
N ASP A 149 13.30 0.00 -9.80
CA ASP A 149 11.95 0.49 -9.53
C ASP A 149 10.90 -0.64 -9.49
N GLN A 150 10.99 -1.62 -10.39
CA GLN A 150 10.10 -2.80 -10.36
C GLN A 150 10.21 -3.65 -9.08
N LEU A 151 11.41 -3.77 -8.52
CA LEU A 151 11.65 -4.55 -7.31
C LEU A 151 11.10 -3.82 -6.09
N LEU A 152 11.28 -2.50 -6.03
CA LEU A 152 10.72 -1.66 -4.97
C LEU A 152 9.18 -1.66 -4.99
N TYR A 153 8.57 -1.61 -6.17
CA TYR A 153 7.12 -1.79 -6.33
C TYR A 153 6.63 -3.15 -5.83
N HIS A 154 7.37 -4.23 -6.15
CA HIS A 154 7.04 -5.56 -5.66
C HIS A 154 7.09 -5.62 -4.13
N TRP A 155 8.08 -4.98 -3.50
CA TRP A 155 8.18 -4.91 -2.04
C TRP A 155 7.09 -4.05 -1.42
N LYS A 156 6.76 -2.91 -2.02
CA LYS A 156 5.62 -2.09 -1.61
C LYS A 156 4.33 -2.93 -1.57
N ILE A 157 4.03 -3.64 -2.66
CA ILE A 157 2.84 -4.50 -2.76
C ILE A 157 2.86 -5.62 -1.71
N LYS A 158 4.04 -6.19 -1.44
CA LYS A 158 4.19 -7.34 -0.54
C LYS A 158 4.10 -6.98 0.95
N TYR A 159 4.68 -5.86 1.36
CA TYR A 159 4.84 -5.50 2.79
C TYR A 159 3.84 -4.45 3.26
N ILE A 160 3.45 -3.51 2.40
CA ILE A 160 2.46 -2.48 2.73
C ILE A 160 1.05 -2.94 2.30
N GLY A 161 0.98 -3.94 1.42
CA GLY A 161 -0.27 -4.46 0.87
C GLY A 161 -0.72 -3.70 -0.38
N ARG A 162 -1.68 -4.28 -1.11
CA ARG A 162 -2.43 -3.57 -2.14
C ARG A 162 -3.47 -2.67 -1.48
N GLY A 163 -3.05 -1.62 -0.79
CA GLY A 163 -3.93 -0.46 -0.64
C GLY A 163 -4.12 0.12 -2.04
N ASP A 164 -5.31 -0.04 -2.61
CA ASP A 164 -5.80 0.50 -3.89
C ASP A 164 -4.76 0.71 -5.01
N ILE A 165 -4.01 -0.34 -5.36
CA ILE A 165 -3.22 -0.32 -6.59
C ILE A 165 -3.62 -1.52 -7.45
N GLN A 166 -4.59 -1.26 -8.32
CA GLN A 166 -4.70 -1.95 -9.60
C GLN A 166 -3.46 -1.58 -10.43
N LEU A 167 -2.79 -2.59 -11.02
CA LEU A 167 -1.77 -2.34 -12.04
C LEU A 167 -2.33 -1.44 -13.15
N PRO A 168 -1.51 -0.62 -13.82
CA PRO A 168 -2.00 0.16 -14.94
C PRO A 168 -2.30 -0.78 -16.12
N PRO A 169 -3.51 -0.84 -16.66
CA PRO A 169 -3.65 -1.13 -18.07
C PRO A 169 -3.26 0.14 -18.83
N LYS A 170 -2.43 -0.02 -19.86
CA LYS A 170 -2.15 1.04 -20.83
C LYS A 170 -3.48 1.61 -21.35
N LYS A 171 -3.57 2.96 -21.37
CA LYS A 171 -4.69 3.83 -21.79
C LYS A 171 -5.75 4.03 -20.70
N ASN A 172 -5.80 5.24 -20.12
CA ASN A 172 -7.00 5.95 -19.62
C ASN A 172 -6.57 7.26 -18.96
N GLY A 173 -6.32 8.31 -19.75
CA GLY A 173 -5.98 9.65 -19.25
C GLY A 173 -7.07 10.26 -18.36
N HIS A 174 -8.33 9.91 -18.59
CA HIS A 174 -9.49 10.45 -17.87
C HIS A 174 -9.52 10.11 -16.37
N LYS A 175 -9.05 8.91 -15.96
CA LYS A 175 -9.09 8.54 -14.53
C LYS A 175 -8.06 9.28 -13.67
N ILE A 176 -6.97 9.76 -14.27
CA ILE A 176 -5.92 10.50 -13.53
C ILE A 176 -6.44 11.87 -13.09
N GLU A 177 -7.26 12.51 -13.93
CA GLU A 177 -7.91 13.78 -13.62
C GLU A 177 -8.92 13.62 -12.48
N ASP A 178 -9.71 12.54 -12.51
CA ASP A 178 -10.66 12.20 -11.44
C ASP A 178 -9.94 12.01 -10.09
N TYR A 179 -8.84 11.24 -10.05
CA TYR A 179 -8.07 11.05 -8.82
C TYR A 179 -7.38 12.34 -8.35
N LYS A 180 -6.97 13.22 -9.27
CA LYS A 180 -6.35 14.50 -8.92
C LYS A 180 -7.37 15.46 -8.31
N ALA A 181 -8.61 15.46 -8.82
CA ALA A 181 -9.72 16.20 -8.24
C ALA A 181 -10.05 15.66 -6.84
N GLU A 182 -10.16 14.34 -6.68
CA GLU A 182 -10.44 13.71 -5.39
C GLU A 182 -9.35 14.02 -4.34
N ILE A 183 -8.07 14.01 -4.72
CA ILE A 183 -6.97 14.40 -3.83
C ILE A 183 -7.05 15.88 -3.45
N ALA A 184 -7.46 16.75 -4.37
CA ALA A 184 -7.62 18.18 -4.09
C ALA A 184 -8.78 18.42 -3.11
N ASP A 185 -9.91 17.74 -3.32
CA ASP A 185 -11.08 17.82 -2.44
C ASP A 185 -10.77 17.28 -1.03
N LEU A 186 -10.08 16.14 -0.94
CA LEU A 186 -9.65 15.58 0.35
C LEU A 186 -8.67 16.50 1.08
N LYS A 187 -7.79 17.20 0.36
CA LYS A 187 -6.89 18.21 0.96
C LYS A 187 -7.67 19.41 1.48
N ALA A 188 -8.64 19.90 0.71
CA ALA A 188 -9.52 21.00 1.12
C ALA A 188 -10.32 20.63 2.38
N GLN A 189 -10.88 19.42 2.45
CA GLN A 189 -11.58 18.92 3.64
C GLN A 189 -10.66 18.83 4.85
N LYS A 190 -9.43 18.32 4.66
CA LYS A 190 -8.44 18.26 5.74
C LYS A 190 -8.11 19.65 6.30
N GLU A 191 -7.95 20.64 5.42
CA GLU A 191 -7.66 22.03 5.81
C GLU A 191 -8.85 22.67 6.53
N GLN A 192 -10.08 22.43 6.05
CA GLN A 192 -11.31 22.86 6.72
C GLN A 192 -11.42 22.27 8.13
N LEU A 193 -11.29 20.95 8.26
CA LEU A 193 -11.32 20.27 9.57
C LEU A 193 -10.21 20.75 10.49
N PHE A 194 -9.02 21.04 9.97
CA PHE A 194 -7.92 21.60 10.76
C PHE A 194 -8.28 23.00 11.29
N ASN A 195 -8.87 23.86 10.46
CA ASN A 195 -9.32 25.19 10.86
C ASN A 195 -10.46 25.13 11.90
N GLU A 196 -11.41 24.20 11.75
CA GLU A 196 -12.47 23.96 12.73
C GLU A 196 -11.90 23.48 14.06
N LEU A 197 -10.93 22.56 14.03
CA LEU A 197 -10.26 22.06 15.23
C LEU A 197 -9.48 23.18 15.94
N GLN A 198 -8.81 24.05 15.20
CA GLN A 198 -8.14 25.24 15.76
C GLN A 198 -9.13 26.21 16.41
N LYS A 199 -10.26 26.51 15.75
CA LYS A 199 -11.32 27.35 16.32
C LYS A 199 -11.90 26.75 17.61
N ALA A 200 -12.25 25.46 17.58
CA ALA A 200 -12.77 24.75 18.75
C ALA A 200 -11.78 24.74 19.92
N LYS A 201 -10.47 24.57 19.64
CA LYS A 201 -9.42 24.69 20.66
C LYS A 201 -9.32 26.09 21.26
N GLN A 202 -9.42 27.13 20.43
CA GLN A 202 -9.41 28.51 20.89
C GLN A 202 -10.64 28.83 21.74
N GLU A 203 -11.83 28.37 21.34
CA GLU A 203 -13.07 28.52 22.11
C GLU A 203 -13.00 27.81 23.46
N LEU A 204 -12.45 26.58 23.49
CA LEU A 204 -12.22 25.84 24.73
C LEU A 204 -11.27 26.59 25.68
N HIS A 205 -10.15 27.08 25.15
CA HIS A 205 -9.18 27.87 25.92
C HIS A 205 -9.81 29.14 26.49
N GLN A 206 -10.58 29.87 25.67
CA GLN A 206 -11.30 31.06 26.13
C GLN A 206 -12.35 30.73 27.21
N ALA A 207 -13.09 29.62 27.06
CA ALA A 207 -14.09 29.19 28.03
C ALA A 207 -13.44 28.80 29.37
N GLN A 208 -12.31 28.08 29.34
CA GLN A 208 -11.52 27.75 30.53
C GLN A 208 -10.98 29.01 31.21
N LEU A 209 -10.43 29.96 30.44
CA LEU A 209 -9.91 31.21 30.99
C LEU A 209 -11.01 32.03 31.67
N LYS A 210 -12.20 32.13 31.06
CA LYS A 210 -13.36 32.78 31.67
C LYS A 210 -13.76 32.10 32.98
N LYS A 211 -13.89 30.77 32.97
CA LYS A 211 -14.26 29.99 34.16
C LYS A 211 -13.29 30.24 35.31
N ASP A 212 -11.99 30.15 35.07
CA ASP A 212 -10.97 30.36 36.10
C ASP A 212 -10.97 31.80 36.64
N VAL A 213 -11.24 32.79 35.78
CA VAL A 213 -11.44 34.19 36.21
C VAL A 213 -12.65 34.33 37.13
N TYR A 214 -13.77 33.68 36.82
CA TYR A 214 -14.95 33.71 37.69
C TYR A 214 -14.72 32.97 39.02
N GLU A 215 -14.10 31.79 38.99
CA GLU A 215 -13.78 31.02 40.20
C GLU A 215 -12.83 31.79 41.13
N THR A 216 -11.74 32.34 40.58
CA THR A 216 -10.78 33.13 41.38
C THR A 216 -11.39 34.45 41.89
N ALA A 217 -12.26 35.10 41.11
CA ALA A 217 -12.98 36.27 41.58
C ALA A 217 -13.92 35.94 42.74
N ALA A 218 -14.64 34.81 42.68
CA ALA A 218 -15.52 34.35 43.76
C ALA A 218 -14.72 34.02 45.03
N GLU A 219 -13.59 33.31 44.91
CA GLU A 219 -12.73 32.95 46.05
C GLU A 219 -12.10 34.17 46.72
N VAL A 220 -11.55 35.11 45.93
CA VAL A 220 -10.78 36.25 46.45
C VAL A 220 -11.68 37.37 46.96
N LEU A 221 -12.80 37.62 46.28
CA LEU A 221 -13.66 38.78 46.57
C LEU A 221 -14.89 38.41 47.40
N LYS A 222 -15.15 37.11 47.63
CA LYS A 222 -16.32 36.59 48.36
C LYS A 222 -17.64 37.20 47.86
N LYS A 223 -17.70 37.58 46.58
CA LYS A 223 -18.89 38.11 45.92
C LYS A 223 -19.62 36.97 45.23
N ASP A 224 -20.94 37.01 45.26
CA ASP A 224 -21.77 36.04 44.55
C ASP A 224 -21.57 36.17 43.03
N TRP A 225 -21.45 35.00 42.41
CA TRP A 225 -21.36 34.61 41.00
C TRP A 225 -22.41 35.19 40.04
N ASP A 226 -22.64 36.50 40.08
CA ASP A 226 -23.55 37.15 39.14
C ASP A 226 -22.88 37.39 37.78
N ILE A 227 -23.64 37.26 36.69
CA ILE A 227 -23.12 37.28 35.30
C ILE A 227 -22.45 38.63 34.96
N ASP A 228 -22.80 39.70 35.69
CA ASP A 228 -22.25 41.04 35.56
C ASP A 228 -21.03 41.33 36.47
N LEU A 229 -20.45 40.32 37.13
CA LEU A 229 -19.27 40.49 38.01
C LEU A 229 -18.13 41.23 37.29
N ILE A 230 -17.84 40.91 36.02
CA ILE A 230 -16.76 41.54 35.24
C ILE A 230 -16.98 43.05 35.01
N LYS A 231 -18.23 43.49 34.90
CA LYS A 231 -18.59 44.91 34.71
C LYS A 231 -18.59 45.69 36.02
N THR A 232 -18.89 45.03 37.12
CA THR A 232 -18.99 45.65 38.46
C THR A 232 -17.66 45.67 39.24
N LEU A 233 -16.67 44.89 38.80
CA LEU A 233 -15.32 44.84 39.38
C LEU A 233 -14.56 46.15 39.21
N LYS A 234 -14.01 46.69 40.31
CA LYS A 234 -13.11 47.85 40.27
C LYS A 234 -11.74 47.44 39.72
N ASN A 235 -11.00 48.37 39.11
CA ASN A 235 -9.66 48.12 38.55
C ASN A 235 -8.66 47.51 39.56
N ARG A 236 -8.83 47.80 40.86
CA ARG A 236 -8.05 47.16 41.95
C ARG A 236 -8.36 45.68 42.10
N GLU A 237 -9.64 45.33 42.14
CA GLU A 237 -10.11 43.94 42.28
C GLU A 237 -9.69 43.11 41.04
N LYS A 238 -9.79 43.71 39.85
CA LYS A 238 -9.29 43.11 38.60
C LYS A 238 -7.79 42.81 38.66
N ALA A 239 -6.97 43.70 39.23
CA ALA A 239 -5.53 43.48 39.34
C ALA A 239 -5.17 42.31 40.28
N ILE A 240 -5.94 42.09 41.36
CA ILE A 240 -5.72 40.97 42.28
C ILE A 240 -6.01 39.64 41.58
N VAL A 241 -7.14 39.54 40.87
CA VAL A 241 -7.51 38.35 40.09
C VAL A 241 -6.45 38.04 39.01
N VAL A 242 -5.99 39.07 38.30
CA VAL A 242 -4.90 38.92 37.31
C VAL A 242 -3.63 38.39 37.96
N ASN A 243 -3.23 38.88 39.13
CA ASN A 243 -2.00 38.46 39.79
C ASN A 243 -2.01 36.98 40.20
N VAL A 244 -3.18 36.45 40.60
CA VAL A 244 -3.34 35.02 40.94
C VAL A 244 -3.25 34.15 39.68
N LEU A 245 -3.99 34.52 38.63
CA LEU A 245 -4.07 33.75 37.38
C LEU A 245 -2.85 33.87 36.46
N ARG A 246 -1.98 34.86 36.71
CA ARG A 246 -0.74 35.10 35.96
C ARG A 246 0.23 33.91 36.00
N THR A 247 0.06 32.99 36.94
CA THR A 247 0.84 31.76 37.04
C THR A 247 0.48 30.73 35.95
N ARG A 248 -0.75 30.79 35.41
CA ARG A 248 -1.29 29.82 34.45
C ARG A 248 -1.58 30.40 33.06
N TYR A 249 -1.90 31.69 32.98
CA TYR A 249 -2.32 32.35 31.73
C TYR A 249 -1.46 33.55 31.37
N GLN A 250 -1.43 33.88 30.07
CA GLN A 250 -0.73 35.06 29.60
C GLN A 250 -1.46 36.35 30.04
N LEU A 251 -0.70 37.37 30.42
CA LEU A 251 -1.25 38.66 30.87
C LEU A 251 -2.19 39.29 29.82
N LYS A 252 -1.85 39.19 28.53
CA LYS A 252 -2.64 39.81 27.46
C LYS A 252 -4.07 39.26 27.45
N GLU A 253 -4.20 37.94 27.51
CA GLU A 253 -5.49 37.24 27.50
C GLU A 253 -6.32 37.61 28.73
N LEU A 254 -5.70 37.66 29.91
CA LEU A 254 -6.37 38.05 31.16
C LEU A 254 -6.88 39.49 31.13
N LEU A 255 -6.10 40.43 30.56
CA LEU A 255 -6.48 41.84 30.45
C LEU A 255 -7.63 42.05 29.44
N GLU A 256 -7.65 41.28 28.36
CA GLU A 256 -8.73 41.32 27.36
C GLU A 256 -10.06 40.85 27.95
N ILE A 257 -10.07 39.74 28.70
CA ILE A 257 -11.31 39.23 29.33
C ILE A 257 -11.84 40.17 30.41
N LEU A 258 -10.96 40.74 31.23
CA LEU A 258 -11.35 41.68 32.29
C LEU A 258 -11.60 43.11 31.79
N ASN A 259 -11.39 43.36 30.49
CA ASN A 259 -11.48 44.66 29.84
C ASN A 259 -10.71 45.74 30.63
N MET A 260 -9.43 45.46 30.91
CA MET A 260 -8.56 46.32 31.71
C MET A 260 -7.34 46.74 30.89
N ALA A 261 -7.10 48.05 30.79
CA ALA A 261 -5.92 48.58 30.11
C ALA A 261 -4.62 48.16 30.81
N LYS A 262 -3.57 47.89 30.03
CA LYS A 262 -2.24 47.50 30.55
C LYS A 262 -1.65 48.57 31.48
N SER A 263 -1.88 49.84 31.19
CA SER A 263 -1.47 50.99 32.04
C SER A 263 -2.19 50.98 33.39
N SER A 264 -3.50 50.70 33.40
CA SER A 264 -4.29 50.57 34.63
C SER A 264 -3.83 49.40 35.49
N TYR A 265 -3.52 48.26 34.89
CA TYR A 265 -2.96 47.11 35.60
C TYR A 265 -1.58 47.45 36.20
N ALA A 266 -0.68 48.07 35.43
CA ALA A 266 0.64 48.47 35.91
C ALA A 266 0.54 49.44 37.10
N TYR A 267 -0.34 50.43 37.01
CA TYR A 267 -0.59 51.38 38.10
C TYR A 267 -1.03 50.66 39.39
N GLN A 268 -2.03 49.78 39.32
CA GLN A 268 -2.51 49.06 40.50
C GLN A 268 -1.47 48.06 41.05
N ASN A 269 -0.56 47.56 40.22
CA ASN A 269 0.52 46.68 40.68
C ASN A 269 1.70 47.46 41.30
N THR A 270 1.87 48.74 40.94
CA THR A 270 2.88 49.63 41.54
C THR A 270 2.43 50.29 42.84
N VAL A 271 1.12 50.49 43.00
CA VAL A 271 0.52 50.96 44.26
C VAL A 271 0.50 49.76 45.22
N LYS A 272 1.64 49.47 45.85
CA LYS A 272 1.70 48.54 46.98
C LYS A 272 0.75 49.06 48.06
N VAL A 273 -0.18 48.21 48.50
CA VAL A 273 -0.99 48.47 49.68
C VAL A 273 -0.04 48.50 50.90
N PRO A 274 -0.09 49.53 51.77
CA PRO A 274 0.58 49.51 53.07
C PRO A 274 -0.03 48.47 54.02
#